data_AF-A0A522MVV7-F1
#
_entry.id   AF-A0A522MVV7-F1
#
_cell.length_a   1.000
_cell.length_b   1.000
_cell.length_c   1.000
_cell.angle_alpha   90.00
_cell.angle_beta   90.00
_cell.angle_gamma   90.00
#
_symmetry.space_group_name_H-M   'P 1'
#
loop_
_entity.id
_entity.type
_entity.pdbx_description
1 polymer ?
#
loop_
_entity_poly.entity_id
_entity_poly.type
_entity_poly.pdbx_seq_one_letter_code
_entity_poly.pdbx_strand_id
1 'polypeptide(L)'
;MIAKLDIVANPEHISDDIANLRLAYDQDDAYIAAIDAVAKEVLLVTREPGRGTDFQHAHTGWKRSKFQSCVRRNQRADLRLVYRVLGEGSIELRGFGHRHEPQSIYHTLTKR
;
A
#
# COMPACT_ATOMS: atom_id res chain seq x y z
N MET A 1 1.76 -4.87 -26.73
CA MET A 1 0.72 -3.99 -26.18
C MET A 1 1.18 -3.62 -24.76
N ILE A 2 1.59 -2.39 -24.50
CA ILE A 2 1.90 -1.95 -23.13
C ILE A 2 0.54 -1.64 -22.50
N ALA A 3 0.06 -2.49 -21.60
CA ALA A 3 -1.18 -2.23 -20.87
C ALA A 3 -1.02 -0.89 -20.13
N LYS A 4 -1.92 0.06 -20.36
CA LYS A 4 -1.97 1.31 -19.63
C LYS A 4 -2.43 0.98 -18.22
N LEU A 5 -1.51 1.06 -17.26
CA LEU A 5 -1.82 0.92 -15.83
C LEU A 5 -2.39 2.27 -15.37
N ASP A 6 -3.64 2.28 -14.93
CA ASP A 6 -4.28 3.49 -14.41
C ASP A 6 -4.35 3.43 -12.88
N ILE A 7 -3.72 4.40 -12.23
CA ILE A 7 -3.68 4.51 -10.77
C ILE A 7 -4.26 5.87 -10.41
N VAL A 8 -5.45 5.85 -9.82
CA VAL A 8 -6.07 7.05 -9.25
C VAL A 8 -5.70 7.12 -7.77
N ALA A 9 -5.17 8.25 -7.32
CA ALA A 9 -4.83 8.47 -5.92
C ALA A 9 -5.00 9.96 -5.57
N ASN A 10 -5.30 10.26 -4.31
CA ASN A 10 -5.18 11.62 -3.79
C ASN A 10 -3.69 11.91 -3.50
N PRO A 11 -3.04 12.87 -4.17
CA PRO A 11 -1.62 13.16 -3.96
C PRO A 11 -1.25 13.49 -2.51
N GLU A 12 -2.11 14.21 -1.78
CA GLU A 12 -1.85 14.58 -0.38
C GLU A 12 -1.74 13.34 0.52
N HIS A 13 -2.64 12.37 0.31
CA HIS A 13 -2.62 11.10 1.03
C HIS A 13 -1.34 10.31 0.75
N ILE A 14 -0.85 10.35 -0.49
CA ILE A 14 0.40 9.67 -0.88
C ILE A 14 1.60 10.36 -0.23
N SER A 15 1.64 11.69 -0.22
CA SER A 15 2.69 12.44 0.47
C SER A 15 2.74 12.11 1.96
N ASP A 16 1.59 12.07 2.63
CA ASP A 16 1.49 11.68 4.03
C ASP A 16 1.96 10.24 4.28
N ASP A 17 1.61 9.31 3.40
CA ASP A 17 2.03 7.91 3.52
C ASP A 17 3.54 7.75 3.37
N ILE A 18 4.16 8.50 2.46
CA ILE A 18 5.62 8.55 2.30
C ILE A 18 6.29 9.12 3.56
N ALA A 19 5.77 10.22 4.09
CA ALA A 19 6.28 10.82 5.33
C ALA A 19 6.15 9.86 6.51
N ASN A 20 5.03 9.15 6.63
CA ASN A 20 4.82 8.16 7.68
C ASN A 20 5.77 6.96 7.54
N LEU A 21 6.07 6.51 6.32
CA LEU A 21 7.10 5.49 6.11
C LEU A 21 8.47 5.97 6.58
N ARG A 22 8.82 7.25 6.36
CA ARG A 22 10.08 7.78 6.87
C ARG A 22 10.14 7.75 8.39
N LEU A 23 9.03 8.02 9.06
CA LEU A 23 8.95 7.92 10.53
C LEU A 23 9.00 6.47 11.03
N ALA A 24 8.51 5.51 10.25
CA ALA A 24 8.53 4.08 10.59
C ALA A 24 9.89 3.40 10.35
N TYR A 25 10.70 3.92 9.44
CA TYR A 25 12.02 3.39 9.07
C TYR A 25 13.07 4.50 9.18
N ASP A 26 13.75 4.55 10.33
CA ASP A 26 14.73 5.57 10.69
C ASP A 26 16.02 5.51 9.85
N GLN A 27 16.42 4.31 9.45
CA GLN A 27 17.57 4.06 8.59
C GLN A 27 17.22 4.23 7.11
N ASP A 28 18.07 4.93 6.35
CA ASP A 28 17.85 5.24 4.93
C ASP A 28 17.69 3.98 4.07
N ASP A 29 18.53 2.97 4.27
CA ASP A 29 18.43 1.71 3.52
C ASP A 29 17.10 0.99 3.76
N ALA A 30 16.60 1.03 5.01
CA ALA A 30 15.32 0.41 5.37
C ALA A 30 14.14 1.19 4.79
N TYR A 31 14.22 2.52 4.80
CA TYR A 31 13.23 3.39 4.18
C TYR A 31 13.17 3.21 2.66
N ILE A 32 14.32 3.17 1.98
CA ILE A 32 14.41 2.92 0.54
C ILE A 32 13.82 1.55 0.20
N ALA A 33 14.17 0.51 0.96
CA ALA A 33 13.60 -0.82 0.76
C ALA A 33 12.07 -0.83 0.92
N ALA A 34 11.52 -0.10 1.89
CA ALA A 34 10.09 0.02 2.09
C ALA A 34 9.39 0.73 0.91
N ILE A 35 9.96 1.82 0.39
CA ILE A 35 9.44 2.53 -0.79
C ILE A 35 9.46 1.63 -2.03
N ASP A 36 10.57 0.93 -2.26
CA ASP A 36 10.69 -0.04 -3.35
C ASP A 36 9.64 -1.17 -3.25
N ALA A 37 9.42 -1.67 -2.04
CA ALA A 37 8.41 -2.69 -1.79
C ALA A 37 7.00 -2.18 -2.09
N VAL A 38 6.67 -0.93 -1.70
CA VAL A 38 5.39 -0.29 -2.03
C VAL A 38 5.22 -0.17 -3.54
N ALA A 39 6.22 0.35 -4.26
CA ALA A 39 6.15 0.51 -5.70
C ALA A 39 5.94 -0.83 -6.42
N LYS A 40 6.65 -1.88 -5.99
CA LYS A 40 6.48 -3.25 -6.49
C LYS A 40 5.08 -3.78 -6.21
N GLU A 41 4.58 -3.59 -5.00
CA GLU A 41 3.25 -4.10 -4.65
C GLU A 41 2.15 -3.35 -5.40
N VAL A 42 2.26 -2.04 -5.60
CA VAL A 42 1.35 -1.26 -6.46
C VAL A 42 1.31 -1.84 -7.87
N LEU A 43 2.47 -2.09 -8.48
CA LEU A 43 2.54 -2.71 -9.80
C LEU A 43 1.90 -4.10 -9.83
N LEU A 44 2.11 -4.91 -8.78
CA LEU A 44 1.52 -6.24 -8.66
C LEU A 44 0.00 -6.17 -8.54
N VAL A 45 -0.56 -5.31 -7.69
CA VAL A 45 -2.03 -5.23 -7.53
C VAL A 45 -2.71 -4.62 -8.76
N THR A 46 -2.03 -3.79 -9.55
CA THR A 46 -2.61 -3.30 -10.81
C THR A 46 -2.64 -4.40 -11.88
N ARG A 47 -1.64 -5.31 -11.89
CA ARG A 47 -1.59 -6.47 -12.80
C ARG A 47 -2.49 -7.63 -12.36
N GLU A 48 -2.61 -7.83 -11.05
CA GLU A 48 -3.39 -8.90 -10.42
C GLU A 48 -4.33 -8.31 -9.36
N PRO A 49 -5.44 -7.63 -9.75
CA PRO A 49 -6.31 -6.92 -8.81
C PRO A 49 -6.94 -7.81 -7.73
N GLY A 50 -7.04 -9.12 -7.96
CA GLY A 50 -7.54 -10.12 -7.02
C GLY A 50 -6.57 -10.51 -5.89
N ARG A 51 -5.31 -10.03 -5.90
CA ARG A 51 -4.27 -10.41 -4.93
C ARG A 51 -4.58 -9.99 -3.49
N GLY A 52 -5.29 -8.88 -3.31
CA GLY A 52 -5.66 -8.35 -1.99
C GLY A 52 -6.85 -9.06 -1.36
N THR A 53 -6.90 -9.06 -0.02
CA THR A 53 -8.07 -9.52 0.72
C THR A 53 -9.09 -8.39 0.83
N ASP A 54 -10.37 -8.68 0.62
CA ASP A 54 -11.44 -7.72 0.83
C ASP A 54 -11.51 -7.26 2.29
N PHE A 55 -11.81 -5.98 2.49
CA PHE A 55 -12.25 -5.50 3.79
C PHE A 55 -13.69 -5.94 4.06
N GLN A 56 -13.97 -6.24 5.33
CA GLN A 56 -15.34 -6.51 5.79
C GLN A 56 -16.03 -5.21 6.24
N HIS A 57 -17.37 -5.23 6.29
CA HIS A 57 -18.22 -4.18 6.86
C HIS A 57 -18.09 -2.80 6.18
N ALA A 58 -17.79 -1.74 6.95
CA ALA A 58 -17.86 -0.33 6.53
C ALA A 58 -16.89 0.06 5.40
N HIS A 59 -16.00 -0.84 4.99
CA HIS A 59 -15.04 -0.62 3.90
C HIS A 59 -15.27 -1.57 2.73
N THR A 60 -16.51 -2.03 2.53
CA THR A 60 -16.90 -2.87 1.38
C THR A 60 -16.45 -2.19 0.07
N GLY A 61 -15.85 -2.98 -0.83
CA GLY A 61 -15.27 -2.50 -2.09
C GLY A 61 -13.78 -2.16 -2.01
N TRP A 62 -13.21 -2.02 -0.81
CA TRP A 62 -11.76 -1.89 -0.62
C TRP A 62 -11.10 -3.26 -0.43
N LYS A 63 -9.89 -3.37 -0.96
CA LYS A 63 -8.97 -4.49 -0.81
C LYS A 63 -7.73 -4.05 -0.05
N ARG A 64 -7.11 -5.01 0.64
CA ARG A 64 -5.84 -4.85 1.32
C ARG A 64 -4.84 -5.86 0.82
N SER A 65 -3.69 -5.38 0.37
CA SER A 65 -2.50 -6.22 0.25
C SER A 65 -1.62 -6.15 1.50
N LYS A 66 -1.00 -7.28 1.84
CA LYS A 66 -0.05 -7.44 2.96
C LYS A 66 1.27 -7.91 2.37
N PHE A 67 2.34 -7.16 2.58
CA PHE A 67 3.66 -7.46 2.03
C PHE A 67 4.77 -7.04 3.00
N GLN A 68 6.00 -7.37 2.65
CA GLN A 68 7.19 -7.10 3.46
C GLN A 68 7.98 -5.94 2.86
N SER A 69 8.55 -5.07 3.69
CA SER A 69 9.53 -4.05 3.30
C SER A 69 10.82 -4.64 2.74
N CYS A 70 11.24 -5.83 3.19
CA CYS A 70 12.38 -6.54 2.64
C CYS A 70 12.19 -8.06 2.69
N VAL A 71 12.89 -8.77 1.79
CA VAL A 71 12.85 -10.23 1.70
C VAL A 71 13.83 -10.81 2.73
N ARG A 72 13.42 -10.88 3.99
CA ARG A 72 14.15 -11.60 5.05
C ARG A 72 13.34 -12.81 5.53
N ARG A 73 14.02 -13.95 5.69
CA ARG A 73 13.40 -15.17 6.26
C ARG A 73 12.76 -14.83 7.61
N ASN A 74 11.53 -15.28 7.82
CA ASN A 74 10.71 -15.10 9.04
C ASN A 74 10.23 -13.68 9.36
N GLN A 75 10.43 -12.68 8.50
CA GLN A 75 9.81 -11.38 8.72
C GLN A 75 8.29 -11.46 8.51
N ARG A 76 7.50 -10.88 9.42
CA ARG A 76 6.05 -10.79 9.21
C ARG A 76 5.74 -9.62 8.28
N ALA A 77 4.77 -9.78 7.38
CA ALA A 77 4.29 -8.69 6.51
C ALA A 77 3.94 -7.44 7.33
N ASP A 78 4.80 -6.43 7.21
CA ASP A 78 4.87 -5.21 8.00
C ASP A 78 4.23 -4.03 7.26
N LEU A 79 4.19 -4.07 5.93
CA LEU A 79 3.54 -3.08 5.09
C LEU A 79 2.14 -3.50 4.65
N ARG A 80 1.30 -2.49 4.37
CA ARG A 80 -0.06 -2.62 3.87
C ARG A 80 -0.29 -1.63 2.74
N LEU A 81 -1.07 -2.08 1.76
CA LEU A 81 -1.59 -1.27 0.66
C LEU A 81 -3.10 -1.41 0.67
N VAL A 82 -3.83 -0.29 0.59
CA VAL A 82 -5.30 -0.29 0.54
C VAL A 82 -5.75 0.34 -0.76
N TYR A 83 -6.48 -0.43 -1.55
CA TYR A 83 -6.87 -0.06 -2.91
C TYR A 83 -8.26 -0.61 -3.24
N ARG A 84 -8.92 -0.10 -4.26
CA ARG A 84 -10.11 -0.72 -4.86
C ARG A 84 -9.92 -0.87 -6.36
N VAL A 85 -10.59 -1.84 -6.95
CA VAL A 85 -10.52 -2.10 -8.39
C VAL A 85 -11.58 -1.24 -9.09
N LEU A 86 -11.18 -0.45 -10.08
CA LEU A 86 -12.09 0.40 -10.86
C LEU A 86 -12.47 -0.25 -12.21
N GLY A 87 -11.64 -1.17 -12.70
CA GLY A 87 -11.80 -1.87 -13.97
C GLY A 87 -10.56 -2.69 -14.30
N GLU A 88 -10.49 -3.27 -15.50
CA GLU A 88 -9.30 -4.02 -15.93
C GLU A 88 -8.06 -3.13 -15.92
N GLY A 89 -7.01 -3.54 -15.19
CA GLY A 89 -5.74 -2.82 -15.09
C GLY A 89 -5.82 -1.44 -14.43
N SER A 90 -6.94 -1.12 -13.76
CA SER A 90 -7.18 0.19 -13.15
C SER A 90 -7.55 0.07 -11.67
N ILE A 91 -6.81 0.76 -10.81
CA ILE A 91 -7.05 0.79 -9.37
C ILE A 91 -7.20 2.21 -8.85
N GLU A 92 -7.96 2.35 -7.77
CA GLU A 92 -7.85 3.51 -6.89
C GLU A 92 -7.06 3.13 -5.66
N LEU A 93 -6.00 3.90 -5.39
CA LEU A 93 -5.15 3.74 -4.23
C LEU A 93 -5.60 4.69 -3.12
N ARG A 94 -6.05 4.12 -1.99
CA ARG A 94 -6.40 4.91 -0.79
C ARG A 94 -5.19 5.31 0.03
N GLY A 95 -4.20 4.43 0.07
CA GLY A 95 -2.97 4.65 0.79
C GLY A 95 -2.17 3.39 1.09
N PHE A 96 -0.98 3.60 1.66
CA PHE A 96 -0.05 2.56 2.11
C PHE A 96 0.65 2.96 3.41
N GLY A 97 1.28 2.01 4.07
CA GLY A 97 2.03 2.30 5.28
C GLY A 97 2.39 1.05 6.08
N HIS A 98 3.14 1.27 7.15
CA HIS A 98 3.45 0.22 8.11
C HIS A 98 2.22 -0.13 8.95
N ARG A 99 2.13 -1.40 9.36
CA ARG A 99 0.93 -1.93 10.03
C ARG A 99 0.73 -1.37 11.45
N HIS A 100 1.78 -0.86 12.07
CA HIS A 100 1.76 -0.33 13.45
C HIS A 100 2.44 1.03 13.62
N GLU A 101 3.35 1.41 12.73
CA GLU A 101 4.30 2.51 12.96
C GLU A 101 4.14 3.57 11.86
N PRO A 102 4.36 4.87 12.16
CA PRO A 102 4.31 5.45 13.50
C PRO A 102 2.92 5.33 14.13
N GLN A 103 1.89 5.14 13.29
CA GLN A 103 0.55 4.71 13.66
C GLN A 103 0.10 3.70 12.62
N SER A 104 -0.84 2.82 12.99
CA SER A 104 -1.35 1.84 12.03
C SER A 104 -1.95 2.53 10.80
N ILE A 105 -1.66 2.02 9.60
CA ILE A 105 -2.30 2.48 8.35
C ILE A 105 -3.82 2.66 8.49
N TYR A 106 -4.52 1.78 9.24
CA TYR A 106 -5.98 1.89 9.37
C TYR A 106 -6.40 3.14 10.14
N HIS A 107 -5.59 3.58 11.10
CA HIS A 107 -5.81 4.83 11.81
C HIS A 107 -5.61 6.02 10.87
N THR A 108 -4.54 6.02 10.08
CA THR A 108 -4.31 7.05 9.05
C THR A 108 -5.47 7.12 8.06
N LEU A 109 -5.99 5.97 7.62
CA LEU A 109 -7.10 5.91 6.66
C LEU A 109 -8.45 6.38 7.22
N THR A 110 -8.67 6.34 8.54
CA THR A 110 -9.90 6.85 9.16
C THR A 110 -9.99 8.37 9.19
N LYS A 111 -8.86 9.06 8.99
CA LYS A 111 -8.78 10.53 8.95
C LYS A 111 -8.92 11.10 7.53
N ARG A 112 -9.24 10.24 6.55
CA ARG A 112 -9.31 10.52 5.11
C ARG A 112 -10.69 10.22 4.55
#